data_AF-A0A086AX57-F1
#
_entry.id   AF-A0A086AX57-F1
#
_cell.length_a   1.000
_cell.length_b   1.000
_cell.length_c   1.000
_cell.angle_alpha   90.00
_cell.angle_beta   90.00
_cell.angle_gamma   90.00
#
_symmetry.space_group_name_H-M   'P 1'
#
loop_
_entity.id
_entity.type
_entity.pdbx_description
1 polymer ?
#
loop_
_entity_poly.entity_id
_entity_poly.type
_entity_poly.pdbx_seq_one_letter_code
_entity_poly.pdbx_strand_id
1 'polypeptide(L)'
;MLSHFYSGQEEKEIDLDALRAQASPAANLLDIANSDIEKPTDLKSIMVSLREGTSNFSSLPTSFAIDLVPFKLNGKYQDLRTNTNFLTTLKQTFVTSLAFKGIAEDEDLNIEEKSRLGFGIKFSLKRGDFSSETTKALNEIHEVYEITQRRIITDKETDPELAKLDEDKQSLLDKEKILFDAGKTDTEEYRELKKNIDDIMIKIKDHDKKNFEEYQKIQGITKIAQNIKLERYGYFLDMSMGTVLDFRNNKFNNTQISKVGAWLTGGYNSEKKFTLICMARYLYNPETPLANPELKKENLHTLDMGSRLIFKLLDERFLMSGECIYRSILNTSDFESSWKYVLNFEYEVAKNQRLTFSFGRNFEGEYEKKGNLIVALNLLVGLGNFKL
;
A
#
# COMPACT_ATOMS: atom_id res chain seq x y z
N MET A 1 13.18 -5.88 -21.14
CA MET A 1 13.33 -4.81 -20.12
C MET A 1 12.66 -5.12 -18.77
N LEU A 2 11.58 -5.92 -18.71
CA LEU A 2 10.99 -6.41 -17.44
C LEU A 2 11.74 -7.59 -16.80
N SER A 3 12.42 -8.43 -17.59
CA SER A 3 13.07 -9.66 -17.09
C SER A 3 14.33 -9.42 -16.25
N HIS A 4 15.05 -8.31 -16.46
CA HIS A 4 16.28 -8.03 -15.70
C HIS A 4 16.04 -7.49 -14.29
N PHE A 5 14.86 -6.93 -14.00
CA PHE A 5 14.47 -6.61 -12.62
C PHE A 5 13.88 -7.82 -11.89
N TYR A 6 13.29 -8.77 -12.62
CA TYR A 6 12.78 -10.02 -12.05
C TYR A 6 13.92 -10.99 -11.68
N SER A 7 14.95 -11.13 -12.51
CA SER A 7 16.04 -12.09 -12.24
C SER A 7 17.01 -11.66 -11.13
N GLY A 8 16.94 -10.40 -10.68
CA GLY A 8 17.74 -9.90 -9.55
C GLY A 8 17.06 -10.04 -8.19
N GLN A 9 15.74 -10.32 -8.17
CA GLN A 9 14.97 -10.51 -6.94
C GLN A 9 14.96 -11.97 -6.45
N GLU A 10 15.26 -12.95 -7.31
CA GLU A 10 15.24 -14.37 -6.92
C GLU A 10 16.44 -14.81 -6.05
N GLU A 11 17.56 -14.08 -6.04
CA GLU A 11 18.79 -14.52 -5.31
C GLU A 11 19.10 -13.77 -4.00
N LYS A 12 18.39 -12.68 -3.68
CA LYS A 12 18.58 -11.96 -2.41
C LYS A 12 17.23 -11.57 -1.83
N GLU A 13 16.82 -12.31 -0.81
CA GLU A 13 15.69 -11.98 0.07
C GLU A 13 15.84 -10.54 0.57
N ILE A 14 15.10 -9.61 -0.03
CA ILE A 14 15.04 -8.22 0.44
C ILE A 14 13.95 -8.20 1.51
N ASP A 15 14.40 -8.21 2.77
CA ASP A 15 13.55 -8.13 3.94
C ASP A 15 12.95 -6.71 4.07
N LEU A 16 11.75 -6.54 3.53
CA LEU A 16 10.99 -5.31 3.60
C LEU A 16 10.08 -5.34 4.84
N ASP A 17 10.24 -4.36 5.74
CA ASP A 17 9.31 -4.13 6.85
C ASP A 17 7.91 -3.83 6.31
N ALA A 18 7.07 -4.87 6.23
CA ALA A 18 5.72 -4.85 5.66
C ALA A 18 4.69 -4.09 6.52
N LEU A 19 5.06 -3.68 7.74
CA LEU A 19 4.10 -3.23 8.75
C LEU A 19 3.73 -1.74 8.67
N ARG A 20 4.39 -0.95 7.82
CA ARG A 20 4.06 0.48 7.63
C ARG A 20 3.15 0.69 6.44
N ALA A 21 1.87 0.40 6.62
CA ALA A 21 0.85 0.61 5.59
C ALA A 21 0.50 2.09 5.39
N GLN A 22 0.30 2.46 4.12
CA GLN A 22 -0.50 3.63 3.76
C GLN A 22 -1.99 3.24 3.85
N ALA A 23 -2.85 4.14 4.34
CA ALA A 23 -4.28 3.86 4.47
C ALA A 23 -4.94 3.76 3.08
N SER A 24 -5.57 2.61 2.81
CA SER A 24 -6.34 2.32 1.60
C SER A 24 -7.68 3.08 1.62
N PRO A 25 -7.97 3.96 0.63
CA PRO A 25 -9.20 4.74 0.63
C PRO A 25 -10.49 3.91 0.56
N ALA A 26 -10.52 2.83 -0.22
CA ALA A 26 -11.69 1.97 -0.32
C ALA A 26 -11.93 1.19 0.99
N ALA A 27 -10.85 0.70 1.61
CA ALA A 27 -10.94 0.01 2.91
C ALA A 27 -11.41 0.94 4.02
N ASN A 28 -10.96 2.21 4.02
CA ASN A 28 -11.42 3.23 4.97
C ASN A 28 -12.93 3.46 4.86
N LEU A 29 -13.46 3.51 3.63
CA LEU A 29 -14.90 3.69 3.40
C LEU A 29 -15.73 2.47 3.78
N LEU A 30 -15.16 1.26 3.74
CA LEU A 30 -15.82 0.03 4.18
C LEU A 30 -15.66 -0.28 5.67
N ASP A 31 -15.03 0.63 6.42
CA ASP A 31 -14.71 0.45 7.83
C ASP A 31 -13.95 -0.88 8.08
N ILE A 32 -13.03 -1.23 7.16
CA ILE A 32 -12.10 -2.34 7.31
C ILE A 32 -10.91 -1.81 8.11
N ALA A 33 -10.62 -2.41 9.27
CA ALA A 33 -9.48 -1.97 10.06
C ALA A 33 -8.16 -2.29 9.33
N ASN A 34 -7.15 -1.43 9.46
CA ASN A 34 -5.85 -1.66 8.82
C ASN A 34 -5.16 -2.96 9.29
N SER A 35 -5.57 -3.51 10.44
CA SER A 35 -5.18 -4.83 10.97
C SER A 35 -5.82 -5.98 10.23
N ASP A 36 -7.02 -5.77 9.69
CA ASP A 36 -7.84 -6.79 9.01
C ASP A 36 -7.48 -6.87 7.52
N ILE A 37 -6.75 -5.86 7.02
CA ILE A 37 -6.17 -5.85 5.68
C ILE A 37 -4.86 -6.63 5.74
N GLU A 38 -4.88 -7.86 5.24
CA GLU A 38 -3.66 -8.60 4.95
C GLU A 38 -2.86 -7.87 3.87
N LYS A 39 -1.56 -7.68 4.12
CA LYS A 39 -0.64 -6.94 3.23
C LYS A 39 0.46 -7.86 2.74
N PRO A 40 0.11 -8.78 1.83
CA PRO A 40 1.12 -9.64 1.25
C PRO A 40 2.12 -8.81 0.45
N THR A 41 3.40 -8.96 0.76
CA THR A 41 4.51 -8.24 0.10
C THR A 41 4.97 -8.89 -1.20
N ASP A 42 4.47 -10.09 -1.49
CA ASP A 42 4.81 -10.88 -2.67
C ASP A 42 3.61 -11.73 -3.15
N LEU A 43 3.71 -12.26 -4.38
CA LEU A 43 2.64 -13.04 -5.02
C LEU A 43 2.30 -14.35 -4.29
N LYS A 44 3.28 -14.98 -3.63
CA LYS A 44 3.04 -16.20 -2.85
C LYS A 44 2.27 -15.86 -1.58
N SER A 45 2.67 -14.79 -0.89
CA SER A 45 1.95 -14.23 0.25
C SER A 45 0.53 -13.83 -0.15
N ILE A 46 0.30 -13.26 -1.34
CA ILE A 46 -1.07 -12.99 -1.86
C ILE A 46 -1.84 -14.29 -1.97
N MET A 47 -1.24 -15.34 -2.54
CA MET A 47 -1.92 -16.62 -2.74
C MET A 47 -2.21 -17.34 -1.42
N VAL A 48 -1.30 -17.25 -0.44
CA VAL A 48 -1.49 -17.79 0.91
C VAL A 48 -2.61 -17.05 1.63
N SER A 49 -2.56 -15.71 1.66
CA SER A 49 -3.61 -14.83 2.17
C SER A 49 -4.98 -15.15 1.56
N LEU A 50 -5.02 -15.25 0.23
CA LEU A 50 -6.25 -15.55 -0.48
C LEU A 50 -6.74 -16.96 -0.14
N ARG A 51 -5.86 -17.96 -0.09
CA ARG A 51 -6.22 -19.35 0.27
C ARG A 51 -6.78 -19.42 1.69
N GLU A 52 -6.15 -18.74 2.65
CA GLU A 52 -6.58 -18.74 4.05
C GLU A 52 -7.91 -17.98 4.22
N GLY A 53 -8.03 -16.79 3.63
CA GLY A 53 -9.26 -16.00 3.63
C GLY A 53 -10.45 -16.65 2.92
N THR A 54 -10.20 -17.61 2.03
CA THR A 54 -11.22 -18.33 1.23
C THR A 54 -11.48 -19.75 1.72
N SER A 55 -10.95 -20.15 2.89
CA SER A 55 -11.04 -21.54 3.38
C SER A 55 -10.60 -22.56 2.31
N ASN A 56 -9.41 -22.36 1.75
CA ASN A 56 -8.88 -23.10 0.60
C ASN A 56 -9.70 -22.96 -0.70
N PHE A 57 -10.08 -21.73 -1.06
CA PHE A 57 -10.87 -21.41 -2.27
C PHE A 57 -12.28 -22.02 -2.28
N SER A 58 -12.78 -22.45 -1.13
CA SER A 58 -14.13 -22.99 -1.00
C SER A 58 -15.19 -21.90 -0.79
N SER A 59 -14.78 -20.69 -0.40
CA SER A 59 -15.62 -19.51 -0.26
C SER A 59 -14.93 -18.25 -0.77
N LEU A 60 -15.66 -17.15 -0.99
CA LEU A 60 -15.02 -15.85 -1.20
C LEU A 60 -14.51 -15.30 0.15
N PRO A 61 -13.46 -14.46 0.16
CA PRO A 61 -13.02 -13.82 1.39
C PRO A 61 -14.13 -12.95 1.96
N THR A 62 -14.31 -12.97 3.28
CA THR A 62 -15.30 -12.11 3.95
C THR A 62 -14.98 -10.63 3.77
N SER A 63 -13.70 -10.28 3.61
CA SER A 63 -13.28 -8.96 3.16
C SER A 63 -11.89 -9.00 2.52
N PHE A 64 -11.62 -8.07 1.59
CA PHE A 64 -10.27 -7.84 1.05
C PHE A 64 -10.13 -6.41 0.55
N ALA A 65 -8.89 -5.92 0.43
CA ALA A 65 -8.59 -4.63 -0.18
C ALA A 65 -7.32 -4.69 -1.03
N ILE A 66 -7.33 -4.02 -2.18
CA ILE A 66 -6.23 -3.96 -3.13
C ILE A 66 -6.00 -2.50 -3.50
N ASP A 67 -4.75 -2.04 -3.35
CA ASP A 67 -4.32 -0.73 -3.81
C ASP A 67 -3.39 -0.90 -5.03
N LEU A 68 -3.66 -0.15 -6.09
CA LEU A 68 -2.90 -0.15 -7.34
C LEU A 68 -2.30 1.24 -7.57
N VAL A 69 -1.07 1.28 -8.09
CA VAL A 69 -0.38 2.52 -8.43
C VAL A 69 -0.16 2.56 -9.95
N PRO A 70 -1.18 2.94 -10.74
CA PRO A 70 -1.22 2.67 -12.18
C PRO A 70 -0.04 3.27 -12.95
N PHE A 71 0.43 4.45 -12.57
CA PHE A 71 1.58 5.09 -13.23
C PHE A 71 2.92 4.40 -12.97
N LYS A 72 2.98 3.45 -12.02
CA LYS A 72 4.17 2.63 -11.73
C LYS A 72 4.14 1.27 -12.41
N LEU A 73 2.99 0.83 -12.95
CA LEU A 73 2.83 -0.49 -13.58
C LEU A 73 3.69 -0.67 -14.83
N ASN A 74 4.04 0.40 -15.53
CA ASN A 74 4.85 0.34 -16.75
C ASN A 74 6.35 0.15 -16.51
N GLY A 75 6.80 -0.02 -15.26
CA GLY A 75 8.20 -0.33 -14.91
C GLY A 75 9.23 0.76 -15.24
N LYS A 76 8.79 1.94 -15.68
CA LYS A 76 9.69 3.06 -15.99
C LYS A 76 10.25 3.64 -14.71
N TYR A 77 11.56 3.90 -14.70
CA TYR A 77 12.23 4.61 -13.61
C TYR A 77 11.51 5.93 -13.34
N GLN A 78 11.17 6.16 -12.07
CA GLN A 78 10.60 7.42 -11.60
C GLN A 78 11.55 8.01 -10.57
N ASP A 79 12.05 9.21 -10.86
CA ASP A 79 12.84 9.93 -9.89
C ASP A 79 11.94 10.43 -8.75
N LEU A 80 11.99 9.72 -7.62
CA LEU A 80 11.22 10.04 -6.44
C LEU A 80 11.61 11.41 -5.84
N ARG A 81 12.78 11.97 -6.14
CA ARG A 81 13.22 13.28 -5.62
C ARG A 81 12.40 14.42 -6.22
N THR A 82 11.92 14.26 -7.45
CA THR A 82 11.25 15.33 -8.19
C THR A 82 9.89 15.69 -7.57
N ASN A 83 9.81 16.92 -7.07
CA ASN A 83 8.58 17.59 -6.63
C ASN A 83 8.39 18.89 -7.44
N THR A 84 8.67 18.83 -8.74
CA THR A 84 8.84 20.03 -9.59
C THR A 84 7.50 20.62 -10.02
N ASN A 85 6.44 19.81 -10.15
CA ASN A 85 5.10 20.28 -10.44
C ASN A 85 3.99 19.33 -9.94
N PHE A 86 2.75 19.81 -9.94
CA PHE A 86 1.59 19.02 -9.52
C PHE A 86 1.41 17.73 -10.34
N LEU A 87 1.61 17.77 -11.66
CA LEU A 87 1.37 16.60 -12.52
C LEU A 87 2.36 15.45 -12.28
N THR A 88 3.63 15.78 -12.03
CA THR A 88 4.64 14.77 -11.64
C THR A 88 4.31 14.18 -10.28
N THR A 89 3.95 15.03 -9.31
CA THR A 89 3.51 14.61 -7.97
C THR A 89 2.28 13.70 -8.03
N LEU A 90 1.27 14.08 -8.82
CA LEU A 90 0.07 13.30 -9.07
C LEU A 90 0.44 11.93 -9.64
N LYS A 91 1.20 11.87 -10.74
CA LYS A 91 1.60 10.59 -11.35
C LYS A 91 2.36 9.69 -10.37
N GLN A 92 3.24 10.24 -9.54
CA GLN A 92 4.03 9.46 -8.59
C GLN A 92 3.24 8.93 -7.39
N THR A 93 2.15 9.61 -7.01
CA THR A 93 1.40 9.35 -5.77
C THR A 93 -0.04 8.90 -5.99
N PHE A 94 -0.50 8.88 -7.24
CA PHE A 94 -1.86 8.46 -7.56
C PHE A 94 -2.03 6.96 -7.31
N VAL A 95 -2.92 6.65 -6.37
CA VAL A 95 -3.32 5.32 -5.98
C VAL A 95 -4.80 5.16 -6.31
N THR A 96 -5.15 4.04 -6.91
CA THR A 96 -6.53 3.57 -7.02
C THR A 96 -6.72 2.39 -6.07
N SER A 97 -7.89 2.30 -5.47
CA SER A 97 -8.17 1.38 -4.39
C SER A 97 -9.49 0.66 -4.64
N LEU A 98 -9.50 -0.64 -4.41
CA LEU A 98 -10.65 -1.52 -4.49
C LEU A 98 -10.77 -2.29 -3.19
N ALA A 99 -11.97 -2.35 -2.61
CA ALA A 99 -12.19 -3.14 -1.41
C ALA A 99 -13.54 -3.85 -1.46
N PHE A 100 -13.63 -5.01 -0.85
CA PHE A 100 -14.84 -5.82 -0.75
C PHE A 100 -15.11 -6.19 0.70
N LYS A 101 -16.39 -6.24 1.07
CA LYS A 101 -16.83 -6.71 2.39
C LYS A 101 -18.18 -7.42 2.27
N GLY A 102 -18.23 -8.69 2.64
CA GLY A 102 -19.45 -9.44 2.87
C GLY A 102 -20.03 -9.09 4.25
N ILE A 103 -21.36 -8.99 4.32
CA ILE A 103 -22.11 -8.74 5.55
C ILE A 103 -23.13 -9.86 5.63
N ALA A 104 -22.93 -10.74 6.63
CA ALA A 104 -23.87 -11.80 6.93
C ALA A 104 -25.17 -11.23 7.47
N GLU A 105 -26.24 -12.00 7.29
CA GLU A 105 -27.53 -11.70 7.91
C GLU A 105 -27.42 -11.78 9.44
N ASP A 106 -28.07 -10.84 10.12
CA ASP A 106 -28.20 -10.82 11.58
C ASP A 106 -29.66 -10.50 11.91
N GLU A 107 -30.41 -11.51 12.34
CA GLU A 107 -31.84 -11.41 12.64
C GLU A 107 -32.10 -10.51 13.86
N ASP A 108 -31.21 -10.53 14.87
CA ASP A 108 -31.35 -9.75 16.10
C ASP A 108 -31.17 -8.25 15.84
N LEU A 109 -30.28 -7.90 14.90
CA LEU A 109 -30.03 -6.52 14.47
C LEU A 109 -30.83 -6.10 13.22
N ASN A 110 -31.69 -6.99 12.70
CA ASN A 110 -32.46 -6.80 11.47
C ASN A 110 -31.57 -6.35 10.28
N ILE A 111 -30.42 -7.02 10.14
CA ILE A 111 -29.44 -6.76 9.07
C ILE A 111 -29.63 -7.83 8.00
N GLU A 112 -30.06 -7.41 6.81
CA GLU A 112 -30.11 -8.28 5.63
C GLU A 112 -28.70 -8.62 5.11
N GLU A 113 -28.55 -9.85 4.59
CA GLU A 113 -27.32 -10.26 3.90
C GLU A 113 -27.03 -9.35 2.70
N LYS A 114 -25.80 -8.82 2.65
CA LYS A 114 -25.37 -8.00 1.52
C LYS A 114 -23.86 -8.02 1.33
N SER A 115 -23.45 -7.70 0.11
CA SER A 115 -22.04 -7.50 -0.22
C SER A 115 -21.79 -6.03 -0.53
N ARG A 116 -20.58 -5.55 -0.22
CA ARG A 116 -20.16 -4.19 -0.52
C ARG A 116 -18.90 -4.16 -1.35
N LEU A 117 -18.86 -3.22 -2.29
CA LEU A 117 -17.69 -2.92 -3.09
C LEU A 117 -17.34 -1.44 -2.96
N GLY A 118 -16.16 -1.16 -2.44
CA GLY A 118 -15.59 0.17 -2.32
C GLY A 118 -14.63 0.45 -3.46
N PHE A 119 -14.71 1.65 -4.00
CA PHE A 119 -13.75 2.21 -4.94
C PHE A 119 -13.19 3.50 -4.37
N GLY A 120 -11.89 3.72 -4.50
CA GLY A 120 -11.28 4.96 -4.03
C GLY A 120 -10.08 5.38 -4.85
N ILE A 121 -9.75 6.66 -4.76
CA ILE A 121 -8.51 7.22 -5.27
C ILE A 121 -7.85 8.08 -4.20
N LYS A 122 -6.51 8.15 -4.27
CA LYS A 122 -5.69 9.02 -3.42
C LYS A 122 -4.55 9.61 -4.23
N PHE A 123 -4.20 10.85 -3.94
CA PHE A 123 -2.98 11.48 -4.47
C PHE A 123 -2.49 12.58 -3.55
N SER A 124 -1.20 12.92 -3.64
CA SER A 124 -0.62 14.01 -2.88
C SER A 124 -0.71 15.33 -3.65
N LEU A 125 -1.21 16.37 -2.97
CA LEU A 125 -1.16 17.77 -3.41
C LEU A 125 0.19 18.41 -3.06
N LYS A 126 0.72 18.07 -1.87
CA LYS A 126 2.03 18.51 -1.39
C LYS A 126 2.71 17.37 -0.66
N ARG A 127 4.02 17.26 -0.84
CA ARG A 127 4.85 16.24 -0.18
C ARG A 127 5.99 16.92 0.55
N GLY A 128 6.37 16.31 1.66
CA GLY A 128 7.61 16.65 2.33
C GLY A 128 8.84 16.29 1.49
N ASP A 129 9.98 16.80 1.90
CA ASP A 129 11.27 16.55 1.30
C ASP A 129 11.95 15.34 1.95
N PHE A 130 12.85 14.69 1.24
CA PHE A 130 13.68 13.65 1.86
C PHE A 130 14.75 14.29 2.74
N SER A 131 15.24 13.54 3.75
CA SER A 131 16.42 14.00 4.49
C SER A 131 17.64 14.14 3.57
N SER A 132 18.65 14.85 4.07
CA SER A 132 19.89 15.04 3.32
C SER A 132 20.59 13.71 3.01
N GLU A 133 20.53 12.75 3.94
CA GLU A 133 21.10 11.41 3.83
C GLU A 133 20.37 10.60 2.76
N THR A 134 19.03 10.59 2.80
CA THR A 134 18.21 9.90 1.80
C THR A 134 18.38 10.53 0.42
N THR A 135 18.50 11.86 0.34
CA THR A 135 18.76 12.56 -0.93
C THR A 135 20.12 12.19 -1.50
N LYS A 136 21.18 12.14 -0.69
CA LYS A 136 22.51 11.68 -1.13
C LYS A 136 22.48 10.25 -1.64
N ALA A 137 21.86 9.34 -0.89
CA ALA A 137 21.72 7.94 -1.30
C ALA A 137 20.93 7.79 -2.62
N LEU A 138 19.84 8.56 -2.79
CA LEU A 138 19.08 8.58 -4.05
C LEU A 138 19.90 9.16 -5.21
N ASN A 139 20.77 10.15 -4.96
CA ASN A 139 21.69 10.69 -5.96
C ASN A 139 22.70 9.64 -6.42
N GLU A 140 23.33 8.92 -5.49
CA GLU A 140 24.28 7.83 -5.82
C GLU A 140 23.60 6.72 -6.63
N ILE A 141 22.38 6.33 -6.25
CA ILE A 141 21.57 5.37 -7.01
C ILE A 141 21.27 5.90 -8.42
N HIS A 142 20.91 7.17 -8.53
CA HIS A 142 20.57 7.79 -9.82
C HIS A 142 21.78 7.90 -10.74
N GLU A 143 22.94 8.28 -10.23
CA GLU A 143 24.18 8.39 -11.00
C GLU A 143 24.56 7.05 -11.63
N VAL A 144 24.49 5.95 -10.88
CA VAL A 144 24.77 4.63 -11.46
C VAL A 144 23.68 4.20 -12.41
N TYR A 145 22.40 4.49 -12.14
CA TYR A 145 21.34 4.24 -13.11
C TYR A 145 21.62 4.93 -14.44
N GLU A 146 22.02 6.21 -14.44
CA GLU A 146 22.39 6.93 -15.66
C GLU A 146 23.61 6.33 -16.36
N ILE A 147 24.64 5.93 -15.61
CA ILE A 147 25.83 5.25 -16.16
C ILE A 147 25.41 3.94 -16.84
N THR A 148 24.61 3.12 -16.17
CA THR A 148 24.12 1.85 -16.73
C THR A 148 23.25 2.07 -17.96
N GLN A 149 22.36 3.08 -17.96
CA GLN A 149 21.53 3.38 -19.13
C GLN A 149 22.36 3.86 -20.33
N ARG A 150 23.32 4.78 -20.11
CA ARG A 150 24.22 5.24 -21.16
C ARG A 150 25.01 4.07 -21.74
N ARG A 151 25.51 3.17 -20.89
CA ARG A 151 26.25 1.99 -21.32
C ARG A 151 25.40 1.00 -22.09
N ILE A 152 24.16 0.72 -21.68
CA ILE A 152 23.25 -0.12 -22.47
C ILE A 152 23.05 0.46 -23.88
N ILE A 153 23.00 1.78 -24.02
CA ILE A 153 22.87 2.44 -25.32
C ILE A 153 24.20 2.36 -26.09
N THR A 154 25.32 2.73 -25.46
CA THR A 154 26.64 2.78 -26.09
C THR A 154 27.17 1.38 -26.44
N ASP A 155 27.15 0.43 -25.52
CA ASP A 155 27.64 -0.94 -25.76
C ASP A 155 26.82 -1.66 -26.83
N LYS A 156 25.51 -1.39 -26.94
CA LYS A 156 24.70 -1.90 -28.06
C LYS A 156 25.10 -1.33 -29.42
N GLU A 157 25.58 -0.09 -29.43
CA GLU A 157 25.99 0.60 -30.66
C GLU A 157 27.46 0.31 -31.02
N THR A 158 28.31 0.00 -30.04
CA THR A 158 29.77 -0.14 -30.23
C THR A 158 30.31 -1.55 -30.08
N ASP A 159 29.56 -2.48 -29.48
CA ASP A 159 29.97 -3.88 -29.28
C ASP A 159 29.06 -4.85 -30.06
N PRO A 160 29.51 -5.34 -31.23
CA PRO A 160 28.74 -6.28 -32.05
C PRO A 160 28.46 -7.62 -31.36
N GLU A 161 29.31 -8.04 -30.42
CA GLU A 161 29.14 -9.31 -29.69
C GLU A 161 28.02 -9.17 -28.64
N LEU A 162 28.02 -8.05 -27.90
CA LEU A 162 26.96 -7.76 -26.93
C LEU A 162 25.60 -7.53 -27.62
N ALA A 163 25.58 -6.78 -28.72
CA ALA A 163 24.36 -6.53 -29.50
C ALA A 163 23.72 -7.84 -29.98
N LYS A 164 24.55 -8.79 -30.42
CA LYS A 164 24.10 -10.11 -30.86
C LYS A 164 23.56 -10.96 -29.70
N LEU A 165 24.24 -10.98 -28.55
CA LEU A 165 23.75 -11.68 -27.36
C LEU A 165 22.38 -11.15 -26.90
N ASP A 166 22.16 -9.84 -27.01
CA ASP A 166 20.91 -9.21 -26.62
C ASP A 166 19.76 -9.50 -27.61
N GLU A 167 20.06 -9.55 -28.92
CA GLU A 167 19.13 -9.97 -29.97
C GLU A 167 18.73 -11.45 -29.80
N ASP A 168 19.73 -12.33 -29.60
CA ASP A 168 19.52 -13.75 -29.33
C ASP A 168 18.65 -13.94 -28.08
N LYS A 169 18.92 -13.16 -27.02
CA LYS A 169 18.10 -13.16 -25.81
C LYS A 169 16.65 -12.76 -26.08
N GLN A 170 16.40 -11.67 -26.83
CA GLN A 170 15.02 -11.26 -27.14
C GLN A 170 14.29 -12.35 -27.93
N SER A 171 14.94 -12.96 -28.92
CA SER A 171 14.36 -14.06 -29.70
C SER A 171 13.97 -15.27 -28.84
N LEU A 172 14.79 -15.61 -27.85
CA LEU A 172 14.50 -16.71 -26.92
C LEU A 172 13.36 -16.36 -25.94
N LEU A 173 13.30 -15.11 -25.46
CA LEU A 173 12.20 -14.64 -24.61
C LEU A 173 10.85 -14.62 -25.35
N ASP A 174 10.85 -14.26 -26.64
CA ASP A 174 9.65 -14.32 -27.46
C ASP A 174 9.17 -15.76 -27.65
N LYS A 175 10.10 -16.70 -27.87
CA LYS A 175 9.78 -18.15 -27.91
C LYS A 175 9.27 -18.65 -26.57
N GLU A 176 9.84 -18.17 -25.45
CA GLU A 176 9.43 -18.57 -24.10
C GLU A 176 7.98 -18.17 -23.86
N LYS A 177 7.64 -16.94 -24.23
CA LYS A 177 6.28 -16.42 -24.15
C LYS A 177 5.29 -17.25 -24.98
N ILE A 178 5.65 -17.64 -26.20
CA ILE A 178 4.81 -18.49 -27.05
C ILE A 178 4.56 -19.86 -26.41
N LEU A 179 5.59 -20.49 -25.84
CA LEU A 179 5.46 -21.79 -25.18
C LEU A 179 4.65 -21.69 -23.88
N PHE A 180 4.84 -20.61 -23.12
CA PHE A 180 4.08 -20.31 -21.92
C PHE A 180 2.59 -20.10 -22.22
N ASP A 181 2.27 -19.27 -23.22
CA ASP A 181 0.89 -19.00 -23.67
C ASP A 181 0.22 -20.27 -24.22
N ALA A 182 1.00 -21.20 -24.76
CA ALA A 182 0.54 -22.52 -25.21
C ALA A 182 0.42 -23.57 -24.09
N GLY A 183 0.72 -23.21 -22.83
CA GLY A 183 0.66 -24.13 -21.68
C GLY A 183 1.74 -25.22 -21.70
N LYS A 184 2.85 -25.01 -22.42
CA LYS A 184 3.94 -25.99 -22.60
C LYS A 184 5.11 -25.77 -21.64
N THR A 185 4.83 -25.42 -20.39
CA THR A 185 5.89 -25.09 -19.40
C THR A 185 6.64 -26.31 -18.87
N ASP A 186 6.09 -27.51 -19.01
CA ASP A 186 6.70 -28.76 -18.52
C ASP A 186 7.44 -29.55 -19.61
N THR A 187 7.56 -29.00 -20.82
CA THR A 187 8.24 -29.68 -21.93
C THR A 187 9.76 -29.57 -21.81
N GLU A 188 10.46 -30.54 -22.40
CA GLU A 188 11.92 -30.49 -22.48
C GLU A 188 12.39 -29.28 -23.30
N GLU A 189 11.62 -28.90 -24.32
CA GLU A 189 11.82 -27.69 -25.12
C GLU A 189 11.82 -26.41 -24.26
N TYR A 190 10.89 -26.30 -23.30
CA TYR A 190 10.83 -25.14 -22.40
C TYR A 190 12.01 -25.12 -21.40
N ARG A 191 12.41 -26.28 -20.88
CA ARG A 191 13.57 -26.39 -19.98
C ARG A 191 14.88 -26.03 -20.69
N GLU A 192 15.07 -26.52 -21.91
CA GLU A 192 16.24 -26.23 -22.72
C GLU A 192 16.28 -24.75 -23.11
N LEU A 193 15.13 -24.16 -23.45
CA LEU A 193 15.00 -22.73 -23.70
C LEU A 193 15.40 -21.90 -22.48
N LYS A 194 14.92 -22.27 -21.28
CA LYS A 194 15.27 -21.58 -20.04
C LYS A 194 16.76 -21.64 -19.75
N LYS A 195 17.37 -22.81 -19.94
CA LYS A 195 18.82 -22.98 -19.81
C LYS A 195 19.61 -22.10 -20.79
N ASN A 196 19.16 -22.02 -22.04
CA ASN A 196 19.80 -21.16 -23.05
C ASN A 196 19.69 -19.67 -22.70
N ILE A 197 18.55 -19.24 -22.15
CA ILE A 197 18.36 -17.88 -21.64
C ILE A 197 19.34 -17.61 -20.48
N ASP A 198 19.45 -18.54 -19.53
CA ASP A 198 20.37 -18.43 -18.39
C ASP A 198 21.84 -18.37 -18.84
N ASP A 199 22.25 -19.20 -19.79
CA ASP A 199 23.60 -19.21 -20.36
C ASP A 199 23.94 -17.87 -21.04
N ILE A 200 23.00 -17.28 -21.78
CA ILE A 200 23.18 -15.95 -22.39
C ILE A 200 23.25 -14.88 -21.31
N MET A 201 22.43 -14.96 -20.25
CA MET A 201 22.51 -14.03 -19.13
C MET A 201 23.85 -14.11 -18.40
N ILE A 202 24.42 -15.31 -18.25
CA ILE A 202 25.76 -15.50 -17.67
C ILE A 202 26.81 -14.87 -18.58
N LYS A 203 26.75 -15.07 -19.90
CA LYS A 203 27.69 -14.45 -20.86
C LYS A 203 27.64 -12.93 -20.84
N ILE A 204 26.45 -12.34 -20.82
CA ILE A 204 26.27 -10.89 -20.67
C ILE A 204 26.86 -10.41 -19.34
N LYS A 205 26.56 -11.12 -18.24
CA LYS A 205 27.06 -10.79 -16.89
C LYS A 205 28.59 -10.90 -16.79
N ASP A 206 29.20 -11.89 -17.44
CA ASP A 206 30.65 -12.07 -17.44
C ASP A 206 31.35 -11.08 -18.37
N HIS A 207 30.69 -10.65 -19.45
CA HIS A 207 31.12 -9.51 -20.24
C HIS A 207 31.16 -8.23 -19.40
N ASP A 208 30.10 -7.99 -18.61
CA ASP A 208 30.02 -6.84 -17.70
C ASP A 208 31.02 -6.91 -16.54
N LYS A 209 31.35 -8.10 -16.03
CA LYS A 209 32.35 -8.30 -14.96
C LYS A 209 33.78 -7.91 -15.37
N LYS A 210 34.10 -7.89 -16.67
CA LYS A 210 35.43 -7.42 -17.13
C LYS A 210 35.67 -5.94 -16.78
N ASN A 211 34.61 -5.17 -16.52
CA ASN A 211 34.67 -3.82 -15.95
C ASN A 211 34.57 -3.87 -14.40
N PHE A 212 35.65 -4.30 -13.75
CA PHE A 212 35.72 -4.62 -12.30
C PHE A 212 35.29 -3.47 -11.36
N GLU A 213 35.53 -2.21 -11.72
CA GLU A 213 35.14 -1.04 -10.90
C GLU A 213 33.62 -0.81 -10.87
N GLU A 214 32.91 -1.15 -11.94
CA GLU A 214 31.46 -0.91 -12.06
C GLU A 214 30.65 -1.96 -11.31
N TYR A 215 31.11 -3.21 -11.34
CA TYR A 215 30.50 -4.29 -10.56
C TYR A 215 30.54 -3.98 -9.06
N GLN A 216 31.63 -3.38 -8.57
CA GLN A 216 31.73 -2.91 -7.19
C GLN A 216 30.76 -1.76 -6.89
N LYS A 217 30.58 -0.81 -7.82
CA LYS A 217 29.60 0.29 -7.68
C LYS A 217 28.16 -0.22 -7.62
N ILE A 218 27.81 -1.20 -8.46
CA ILE A 218 26.47 -1.83 -8.46
C ILE A 218 26.21 -2.58 -7.16
N GLN A 219 27.19 -3.36 -6.66
CA GLN A 219 27.06 -4.03 -5.35
C GLN A 219 26.96 -3.04 -4.18
N GLY A 220 27.69 -1.92 -4.26
CA GLY A 220 27.59 -0.83 -3.28
C GLY A 220 26.18 -0.25 -3.20
N ILE A 221 25.53 -0.06 -4.35
CA ILE A 221 24.15 0.43 -4.43
C ILE A 221 23.14 -0.54 -3.85
N THR A 222 23.29 -1.85 -4.06
CA THR A 222 22.39 -2.82 -3.44
C THR A 222 22.39 -2.65 -1.91
N LYS A 223 23.56 -2.41 -1.30
CA LYS A 223 23.65 -2.14 0.14
C LYS A 223 23.05 -0.80 0.55
N ILE A 224 23.21 0.25 -0.27
CA ILE A 224 22.58 1.55 -0.03
C ILE A 224 21.06 1.43 -0.11
N ALA A 225 20.54 0.78 -1.15
CA ALA A 225 19.11 0.57 -1.38
C ALA A 225 18.45 -0.30 -0.30
N GLN A 226 19.18 -1.26 0.29
CA GLN A 226 18.68 -2.07 1.40
C GLN A 226 18.52 -1.28 2.71
N ASN A 227 19.34 -0.26 2.93
CA ASN A 227 19.37 0.50 4.19
C ASN A 227 18.66 1.86 4.10
N ILE A 228 18.29 2.30 2.90
CA ILE A 228 17.68 3.62 2.72
C ILE A 228 16.26 3.64 3.29
N LYS A 229 16.02 4.53 4.26
CA LYS A 229 14.67 4.85 4.73
C LYS A 229 14.09 5.96 3.87
N LEU A 230 13.05 5.64 3.09
CA LEU A 230 12.35 6.61 2.24
C LEU A 230 11.33 7.47 3.03
N GLU A 231 11.75 8.00 4.18
CA GLU A 231 10.94 8.93 4.98
C GLU A 231 11.03 10.36 4.44
N ARG A 232 9.88 11.06 4.42
CA ARG A 232 9.78 12.47 4.02
C ARG A 232 9.43 13.35 5.20
N TYR A 233 10.07 14.50 5.29
CA TYR A 233 9.93 15.48 6.36
C TYR A 233 9.35 16.79 5.84
N GLY A 234 8.76 17.59 6.72
CA GLY A 234 8.08 18.82 6.36
C GLY A 234 6.59 18.64 6.16
N TYR A 235 5.98 19.61 5.48
CA TYR A 235 4.54 19.64 5.26
C TYR A 235 4.10 18.67 4.17
N PHE A 236 2.99 17.98 4.40
CA PHE A 236 2.34 17.15 3.40
C PHE A 236 0.85 17.46 3.34
N LEU A 237 0.25 17.16 2.19
CA LEU A 237 -1.18 17.31 1.95
C LEU A 237 -1.61 16.27 0.91
N ASP A 238 -2.50 15.39 1.31
CA ASP A 238 -3.07 14.31 0.51
C ASP A 238 -4.58 14.54 0.33
N MET A 239 -5.05 14.34 -0.89
CA MET A 239 -6.47 14.27 -1.21
C MET A 239 -6.86 12.81 -1.41
N SER A 240 -8.01 12.42 -0.90
CA SER A 240 -8.60 11.09 -1.10
C SER A 240 -10.10 11.21 -1.32
N MET A 241 -10.64 10.29 -2.10
CA MET A 241 -12.08 10.20 -2.33
C MET A 241 -12.46 8.77 -2.65
N GLY A 242 -13.74 8.45 -2.50
CA GLY A 242 -14.24 7.15 -2.89
C GLY A 242 -15.75 7.02 -2.76
N THR A 243 -16.23 5.86 -3.18
CA THR A 243 -17.64 5.49 -3.21
C THR A 243 -17.80 4.03 -2.80
N VAL A 244 -18.95 3.69 -2.24
CA VAL A 244 -19.33 2.33 -1.88
C VAL A 244 -20.63 1.97 -2.57
N LEU A 245 -20.66 0.76 -3.13
CA LEU A 245 -21.84 0.13 -3.69
C LEU A 245 -22.29 -1.00 -2.76
N ASP A 246 -23.57 -1.01 -2.40
CA ASP A 246 -24.22 -2.13 -1.70
C ASP A 246 -24.95 -3.00 -2.73
N PHE A 247 -24.70 -4.31 -2.67
CA PHE A 247 -25.39 -5.35 -3.42
C PHE A 247 -26.30 -6.13 -2.46
N ARG A 248 -27.59 -5.79 -2.45
CA ARG A 248 -28.56 -6.40 -1.54
C ARG A 248 -28.82 -7.85 -1.94
N ASN A 249 -28.94 -8.76 -0.96
CA ASN A 249 -29.08 -10.20 -1.17
C ASN A 249 -27.97 -10.78 -2.06
N ASN A 250 -26.79 -10.17 -2.06
CA ASN A 250 -25.64 -10.54 -2.90
C ASN A 250 -25.91 -10.58 -4.41
N LYS A 251 -26.87 -9.78 -4.92
CA LYS A 251 -27.19 -9.74 -6.35
C LYS A 251 -26.70 -8.45 -7.02
N PHE A 252 -25.94 -8.60 -8.11
CA PHE A 252 -25.44 -7.48 -8.93
C PHE A 252 -26.53 -6.62 -9.58
N ASN A 253 -27.73 -7.18 -9.81
CA ASN A 253 -28.86 -6.44 -10.37
C ASN A 253 -29.62 -5.60 -9.33
N ASN A 254 -29.26 -5.70 -8.04
CA ASN A 254 -29.84 -4.93 -6.94
C ASN A 254 -28.74 -4.12 -6.24
N THR A 255 -28.23 -3.13 -6.98
CA THR A 255 -27.10 -2.29 -6.58
C THR A 255 -27.58 -0.88 -6.21
N GLN A 256 -27.02 -0.32 -5.14
CA GLN A 256 -27.21 1.09 -4.77
C GLN A 256 -25.89 1.72 -4.34
N ILE A 257 -25.71 3.00 -4.63
CA ILE A 257 -24.62 3.78 -4.03
C ILE A 257 -25.00 4.01 -2.56
N SER A 258 -24.21 3.45 -1.65
CA SER A 258 -24.49 3.50 -0.21
C SER A 258 -23.71 4.57 0.52
N LYS A 259 -22.49 4.91 0.07
CA LYS A 259 -21.63 5.90 0.72
C LYS A 259 -20.75 6.59 -0.31
N VAL A 260 -20.57 7.90 -0.17
CA VAL A 260 -19.57 8.67 -0.94
C VAL A 260 -18.77 9.51 0.03
N GLY A 261 -17.46 9.59 -0.17
CA GLY A 261 -16.59 10.35 0.70
C GLY A 261 -15.49 11.07 -0.04
N ALA A 262 -15.11 12.24 0.49
CA ALA A 262 -13.90 12.95 0.10
C ALA A 262 -13.23 13.48 1.35
N TRP A 263 -11.91 13.35 1.44
CA TRP A 263 -11.15 13.85 2.58
C TRP A 263 -9.79 14.38 2.18
N LEU A 264 -9.39 15.37 2.95
CA LEU A 264 -8.11 16.04 2.87
C LEU A 264 -7.34 15.71 4.15
N THR A 265 -6.14 15.16 3.99
CA THR A 265 -5.25 14.83 5.10
C THR A 265 -3.95 15.59 4.94
N GLY A 266 -3.68 16.53 5.84
CA GLY A 266 -2.47 17.33 5.82
C GLY A 266 -1.72 17.25 7.13
N GLY A 267 -0.50 17.75 7.17
CA GLY A 267 0.26 17.71 8.40
C GLY A 267 1.71 18.10 8.24
N TYR A 268 2.49 17.79 9.27
CA TYR A 268 3.92 18.03 9.33
C TYR A 268 4.63 16.81 9.93
N ASN A 269 5.60 16.27 9.21
CA ASN A 269 6.49 15.23 9.73
C ASN A 269 7.85 15.84 10.10
N SER A 270 8.23 15.73 11.37
CA SER A 270 9.49 16.29 11.86
C SER A 270 10.61 15.27 11.87
N GLU A 271 11.81 15.72 11.54
CA GLU A 271 13.05 14.96 11.79
C GLU A 271 13.26 14.70 13.29
N LYS A 272 12.66 15.52 14.17
CA LYS A 272 12.73 15.39 15.63
C LYS A 272 11.74 14.35 16.18
N LYS A 273 11.42 13.31 15.40
CA LYS A 273 10.62 12.14 15.80
C LYS A 273 9.18 12.47 16.26
N PHE A 274 8.56 13.51 15.73
CA PHE A 274 7.13 13.74 15.91
C PHE A 274 6.42 13.98 14.58
N THR A 275 5.15 13.62 14.50
CA THR A 275 4.30 13.82 13.33
C THR A 275 2.96 14.37 13.77
N LEU A 276 2.57 15.52 13.21
CA LEU A 276 1.23 16.08 13.34
C LEU A 276 0.44 15.79 12.07
N ILE A 277 -0.76 15.26 12.21
CA ILE A 277 -1.69 14.96 11.13
C ILE A 277 -3.00 15.69 11.44
N CYS A 278 -3.58 16.34 10.45
CA CYS A 278 -4.90 16.95 10.48
C CYS A 278 -5.73 16.36 9.34
N MET A 279 -7.02 16.19 9.56
CA MET A 279 -7.95 15.64 8.57
C MET A 279 -9.22 16.47 8.54
N ALA A 280 -9.73 16.71 7.34
CA ALA A 280 -11.10 17.14 7.10
C ALA A 280 -11.75 16.15 6.11
N ARG A 281 -12.87 15.56 6.49
CA ARG A 281 -13.55 14.52 5.72
C ARG A 281 -15.03 14.81 5.61
N TYR A 282 -15.53 14.82 4.39
CA TYR A 282 -16.95 14.88 4.10
C TYR A 282 -17.44 13.48 3.70
N LEU A 283 -18.56 13.04 4.28
CA LEU A 283 -19.23 11.79 3.91
C LEU A 283 -20.71 12.07 3.61
N TYR A 284 -21.19 11.43 2.55
CA TYR A 284 -22.59 11.29 2.22
C TYR A 284 -23.04 9.86 2.50
N ASN A 285 -24.14 9.72 3.24
CA ASN A 285 -24.71 8.47 3.73
C ASN A 285 -23.70 7.59 4.52
N PRO A 286 -23.07 8.11 5.60
CA PRO A 286 -22.28 7.25 6.47
C PRO A 286 -23.16 6.18 7.12
N GLU A 287 -22.62 4.97 7.32
CA GLU A 287 -23.37 3.80 7.80
C GLU A 287 -23.92 3.94 9.21
N THR A 288 -23.23 4.73 10.03
CA THR A 288 -23.61 5.02 11.39
C THR A 288 -23.79 6.53 11.54
N PRO A 289 -25.02 7.02 11.76
CA PRO A 289 -25.21 8.31 12.41
C PRO A 289 -24.72 8.13 13.85
N LEU A 290 -23.42 8.25 14.07
CA LEU A 290 -22.78 8.20 15.41
C LEU A 290 -23.12 9.46 16.24
N ALA A 291 -24.40 9.80 16.24
CA ALA A 291 -25.06 10.86 16.97
C ALA A 291 -26.49 10.42 17.35
N ASN A 292 -27.18 9.58 16.55
CA ASN A 292 -28.50 9.03 16.92
C ASN A 292 -28.92 7.79 16.06
N PRO A 293 -29.09 6.58 16.64
CA PRO A 293 -29.51 5.38 15.92
C PRO A 293 -30.97 5.39 15.40
N GLU A 294 -31.81 6.34 15.82
CA GLU A 294 -33.21 6.48 15.35
C GLU A 294 -33.33 7.13 13.96
N LEU A 295 -32.23 7.67 13.42
CA LEU A 295 -32.19 8.28 12.09
C LEU A 295 -32.38 7.23 10.99
N LYS A 296 -33.45 7.34 10.20
CA LYS A 296 -33.57 6.61 8.93
C LYS A 296 -32.38 6.98 8.03
N LYS A 297 -31.68 5.95 7.53
CA LYS A 297 -30.36 5.95 6.87
C LYS A 297 -30.24 6.79 5.58
N GLU A 298 -31.21 7.63 5.25
CA GLU A 298 -31.30 8.29 3.94
C GLU A 298 -30.84 9.76 4.02
N ASN A 299 -29.87 10.09 3.17
CA ASN A 299 -29.39 11.43 2.84
C ASN A 299 -28.66 12.16 3.97
N LEU A 300 -27.87 11.48 4.81
CA LEU A 300 -27.07 12.13 5.85
C LEU A 300 -25.77 12.69 5.29
N HIS A 301 -25.47 13.93 5.66
CA HIS A 301 -24.22 14.60 5.30
C HIS A 301 -23.41 14.85 6.56
N THR A 302 -22.20 14.29 6.65
CA THR A 302 -21.33 14.52 7.82
C THR A 302 -20.03 15.18 7.43
N LEU A 303 -19.57 16.09 8.27
CA LEU A 303 -18.24 16.68 8.21
C LEU A 303 -17.46 16.26 9.45
N ASP A 304 -16.37 15.52 9.23
CA ASP A 304 -15.41 15.16 10.26
C ASP A 304 -14.20 16.08 10.16
N MET A 305 -13.75 16.59 11.30
CA MET A 305 -12.52 17.36 11.41
C MET A 305 -11.72 16.83 12.59
N GLY A 306 -10.44 16.57 12.41
CA GLY A 306 -9.65 15.98 13.47
C GLY A 306 -8.17 16.19 13.33
N SER A 307 -7.47 15.85 14.40
CA SER A 307 -6.02 15.85 14.44
C SER A 307 -5.48 14.63 15.17
N ARG A 308 -4.28 14.23 14.81
CA ARG A 308 -3.52 13.18 15.45
C ARG A 308 -2.08 13.63 15.60
N LEU A 309 -1.57 13.53 16.81
CA LEU A 309 -0.16 13.79 17.13
C LEU A 309 0.51 12.46 17.46
N ILE A 310 1.67 12.20 16.85
CA ILE A 310 2.45 10.97 17.00
C ILE A 310 3.85 11.35 17.47
N PHE A 311 4.33 10.67 18.50
CA PHE A 311 5.70 10.76 19.00
C PHE A 311 6.39 9.42 18.84
N LYS A 312 7.57 9.41 18.21
CA LYS A 312 8.46 8.25 18.15
C LYS A 312 9.54 8.40 19.21
N LEU A 313 9.55 7.49 20.17
CA LEU A 313 10.45 7.46 21.33
C LEU A 313 11.33 6.21 21.25
N LEU A 314 12.43 6.17 22.03
CA LEU A 314 13.33 5.00 22.13
C LEU A 314 13.75 4.45 20.76
N ASP A 315 14.29 5.32 19.91
CA ASP A 315 14.68 4.96 18.53
C ASP A 315 13.58 4.28 17.71
N GLU A 316 12.37 4.81 17.83
CA GLU A 316 11.15 4.37 17.14
C GLU A 316 10.54 3.06 17.67
N ARG A 317 11.15 2.43 18.69
CA ARG A 317 10.61 1.23 19.33
C ARG A 317 9.36 1.49 20.16
N PHE A 318 9.12 2.74 20.55
CA PHE A 318 7.90 3.13 21.25
C PHE A 318 7.20 4.27 20.52
N LEU A 319 5.96 4.06 20.12
CA LEU A 319 5.12 5.08 19.50
C LEU A 319 3.99 5.45 20.47
N MET A 320 3.83 6.74 20.70
CA MET A 320 2.69 7.28 21.42
C MET A 320 1.92 8.17 20.47
N SER A 321 0.59 8.03 20.40
CA SER A 321 -0.24 8.95 19.64
C SER A 321 -1.55 9.28 20.31
N GLY A 322 -1.97 10.53 20.14
CA GLY A 322 -3.28 11.02 20.55
C GLY A 322 -4.06 11.50 19.32
N GLU A 323 -5.30 11.05 19.19
CA GLU A 323 -6.24 11.40 18.12
C GLU A 323 -7.48 12.05 18.72
N CYS A 324 -7.96 13.10 18.07
CA CYS A 324 -9.21 13.80 18.37
C CYS A 324 -9.95 14.07 17.06
N ILE A 325 -11.21 13.62 16.97
CA ILE A 325 -12.06 13.85 15.79
C ILE A 325 -13.41 14.39 16.25
N TYR A 326 -13.78 15.52 15.69
CA TYR A 326 -15.11 16.12 15.75
C TYR A 326 -15.93 15.69 14.54
N ARG A 327 -17.21 15.38 14.73
CA ARG A 327 -18.16 15.06 13.67
C ARG A 327 -19.41 15.93 13.79
N SER A 328 -19.73 16.63 12.71
CA SER A 328 -20.97 17.42 12.56
C SER A 328 -21.87 16.79 11.52
N ILE A 329 -23.18 16.78 11.76
CA ILE A 329 -24.20 16.49 10.73
C ILE A 329 -24.61 17.83 10.11
N LEU A 330 -24.59 17.93 8.77
CA LEU A 330 -24.73 19.20 8.05
C LEU A 330 -26.17 19.51 7.63
N ASN A 331 -27.00 18.49 7.43
CA ASN A 331 -28.32 18.64 6.79
C ASN A 331 -29.51 18.55 7.74
N THR A 332 -29.28 18.32 9.03
CA THR A 332 -30.34 18.26 10.05
C THR A 332 -29.88 19.03 11.30
N SER A 333 -30.66 20.05 11.70
CA SER A 333 -30.31 21.00 12.77
C SER A 333 -30.49 20.46 14.19
N ASP A 334 -31.23 19.37 14.34
CA ASP A 334 -31.70 18.90 15.65
C ASP A 334 -30.75 17.89 16.31
N PHE A 335 -29.57 17.66 15.71
CA PHE A 335 -28.61 16.65 16.18
C PHE A 335 -27.35 17.28 16.74
N GLU A 336 -26.95 16.80 17.92
CA GLU A 336 -25.73 17.22 18.56
C GLU A 336 -24.51 16.65 17.83
N SER A 337 -23.45 17.45 17.75
CA SER A 337 -22.18 17.02 17.18
C SER A 337 -21.43 16.12 18.16
N SER A 338 -20.67 15.15 17.65
CA SER A 338 -20.02 14.14 18.48
C SER A 338 -18.50 14.21 18.39
N TRP A 339 -17.83 13.69 19.43
CA TRP A 339 -16.38 13.68 19.54
C TRP A 339 -15.85 12.26 19.77
N LYS A 340 -14.74 11.96 19.12
CA LYS A 340 -13.93 10.76 19.34
C LYS A 340 -12.55 11.17 19.82
N TYR A 341 -12.05 10.49 20.85
CA TYR A 341 -10.70 10.68 21.37
C TYR A 341 -10.03 9.32 21.54
N VAL A 342 -8.79 9.16 21.08
CA VAL A 342 -8.05 7.90 21.23
C VAL A 342 -6.60 8.18 21.58
N LEU A 343 -6.13 7.55 22.65
CA LEU A 343 -4.71 7.42 22.97
C LEU A 343 -4.26 6.02 22.55
N ASN A 344 -3.15 5.96 21.81
CA ASN A 344 -2.53 4.72 21.38
C ASN A 344 -1.08 4.69 21.81
N PHE A 345 -0.68 3.56 22.36
CA PHE A 345 0.69 3.23 22.72
C PHE A 345 1.07 1.97 21.96
N GLU A 346 2.20 1.99 21.28
CA GLU A 346 2.71 0.85 20.53
C GLU A 346 4.16 0.63 20.91
N TYR A 347 4.50 -0.62 21.21
CA TYR A 347 5.85 -1.02 21.58
C TYR A 347 6.33 -2.17 20.71
N GLU A 348 7.51 -1.99 20.13
CA GLU A 348 8.23 -3.04 19.41
C GLU A 348 8.93 -3.97 20.40
N VAL A 349 8.29 -5.11 20.64
CA VAL A 349 8.78 -6.17 21.53
C VAL A 349 9.98 -6.86 20.88
N ALA A 350 9.87 -7.16 19.58
CA ALA A 350 10.91 -7.76 18.75
C ALA A 350 10.68 -7.37 17.29
N LYS A 351 11.64 -7.70 16.42
CA LYS A 351 11.47 -7.52 14.97
C LYS A 351 10.18 -8.21 14.52
N ASN A 352 9.34 -7.48 13.79
CA ASN A 352 8.01 -7.93 13.33
C ASN A 352 7.03 -8.31 14.46
N GLN A 353 7.26 -7.85 15.70
CA GLN A 353 6.34 -8.07 16.82
C GLN A 353 6.04 -6.76 17.55
N ARG A 354 4.77 -6.36 17.54
CA ARG A 354 4.33 -5.11 18.12
C ARG A 354 3.16 -5.32 19.05
N LEU A 355 3.27 -4.75 20.25
CA LEU A 355 2.19 -4.69 21.23
C LEU A 355 1.55 -3.31 21.15
N THR A 356 0.24 -3.26 20.90
CA THR A 356 -0.52 -2.03 20.83
C THR A 356 -1.56 -2.00 21.94
N PHE A 357 -1.57 -0.92 22.71
CA PHE A 357 -2.59 -0.61 23.70
C PHE A 357 -3.32 0.68 23.30
N SER A 358 -4.63 0.59 23.22
CA SER A 358 -5.50 1.71 22.81
C SER A 358 -6.53 1.97 23.89
N PHE A 359 -6.63 3.23 24.31
CA PHE A 359 -7.64 3.69 25.26
C PHE A 359 -8.32 4.95 24.72
N GLY A 360 -9.64 5.03 24.78
CA GLY A 360 -10.32 6.21 24.30
C GLY A 360 -11.82 6.17 24.43
N ARG A 361 -12.45 7.13 23.77
CA ARG A 361 -13.89 7.26 23.65
C ARG A 361 -14.24 7.31 22.17
N ASN A 362 -15.17 6.47 21.74
CA ASN A 362 -15.72 6.58 20.40
C ASN A 362 -16.76 7.72 20.33
N PHE A 363 -17.19 8.06 19.12
CA PHE A 363 -18.33 8.97 18.93
C PHE A 363 -19.54 8.50 19.75
N GLU A 364 -20.34 9.44 20.25
CA GLU A 364 -21.49 9.18 21.10
C GLU A 364 -22.59 8.45 20.30
N GLY A 365 -22.99 7.25 20.73
CA GLY A 365 -23.93 6.43 19.96
C GLY A 365 -24.40 5.16 20.67
N GLU A 366 -25.02 5.32 21.84
CA GLU A 366 -26.19 4.61 22.37
C GLU A 366 -26.49 5.24 23.75
N TYR A 367 -27.73 5.73 23.94
CA TYR A 367 -28.24 6.15 25.27
C TYR A 367 -28.54 4.92 26.17
N GLU A 368 -27.96 3.76 25.87
CA GLU A 368 -27.90 2.64 26.79
C GLU A 368 -26.69 2.81 27.72
N LYS A 369 -26.91 2.57 29.01
CA LYS A 369 -25.99 2.77 30.15
C LYS A 369 -24.69 1.92 30.11
N LYS A 370 -24.18 1.52 28.94
CA LYS A 370 -22.99 0.67 28.77
C LYS A 370 -21.98 1.26 27.78
N GLY A 371 -21.44 2.43 28.13
CA GLY A 371 -20.06 2.88 27.86
C GLY A 371 -19.54 2.89 26.40
N ASN A 372 -19.27 4.09 25.88
CA ASN A 372 -18.57 4.35 24.61
C ASN A 372 -17.02 4.23 24.71
N LEU A 373 -16.54 3.36 25.59
CA LEU A 373 -15.12 3.23 25.91
C LEU A 373 -14.42 2.29 24.93
N ILE A 374 -13.33 2.78 24.33
CA ILE A 374 -12.40 1.96 23.56
C ILE A 374 -11.32 1.48 24.52
N VAL A 375 -11.22 0.16 24.74
CA VAL A 375 -10.05 -0.49 25.35
C VAL A 375 -9.68 -1.66 24.47
N ALA A 376 -8.47 -1.64 23.92
CA ALA A 376 -7.95 -2.75 23.12
C ALA A 376 -6.49 -3.02 23.48
N LEU A 377 -6.14 -4.30 23.57
CA LEU A 377 -4.78 -4.81 23.65
C LEU A 377 -4.58 -5.76 22.48
N ASN A 378 -3.69 -5.41 21.56
CA ASN A 378 -3.44 -6.16 20.34
C ASN A 378 -1.97 -6.56 20.26
N LEU A 379 -1.69 -7.81 19.93
CA LEU A 379 -0.37 -8.29 19.57
C LEU A 379 -0.36 -8.54 18.06
N LEU A 380 0.46 -7.78 17.32
CA LEU A 380 0.69 -7.96 15.91
C LEU A 380 2.01 -8.72 15.72
N VAL A 381 1.94 -9.90 15.11
CA VAL A 381 3.10 -10.73 14.75
C VAL A 381 3.14 -10.88 13.24
N GLY A 382 4.15 -10.31 12.60
CA GLY A 382 4.38 -10.46 11.16
C GLY A 382 5.05 -11.80 10.85
N LEU A 383 4.40 -12.62 10.04
CA LEU A 383 4.94 -13.90 9.54
C LEU A 383 5.82 -13.64 8.30
N GLY A 384 6.97 -13.01 8.51
CA GLY A 384 7.95 -12.74 7.44
C GLY A 384 9.23 -13.59 7.52
N ASN A 385 9.36 -14.48 8.52
CA ASN A 385 10.59 -15.24 8.77
C ASN A 385 10.39 -16.76 8.68
N PHE A 386 9.60 -17.26 7.74
CA PHE A 386 9.65 -18.69 7.43
C PHE A 386 10.76 -18.95 6.42
N LYS A 387 11.93 -19.34 6.93
CA LYS A 387 12.87 -20.15 6.16
C LYS A 387 12.16 -21.44 5.77
N LEU A 388 11.95 -21.65 4.47
CA LEU A 388 11.74 -22.97 3.87
C LEU A 388 12.87 -23.24 2.88
#